data_AF-A0A5B0LMN1-F1
#
_entry.id   AF-A0A5B0LMN1-F1
#
_cell.length_a   1.000
_cell.length_b   1.000
_cell.length_c   1.000
_cell.angle_alpha   90.00
_cell.angle_beta   90.00
_cell.angle_gamma   90.00
#
_symmetry.space_group_name_H-M   'P 1'
#
loop_
_entity.id
_entity.type
_entity.pdbx_description
1 polymer ?
#
loop_
_entity_poly.entity_id
_entity_poly.type
_entity_poly.pdbx_seq_one_letter_code
_entity_poly.pdbx_strand_id
1 'polypeptide(L)'
;MTAVRAPNHPAFLNGHFQPLSDSVAESVRANQYGYVKTPSFFQCAGSNGKKNEDFEVELVTNTALMNTLSTDSIYALSGRMIALNNGSTPVLSYIQDTVLRISASGPDQPDFTNKSVVTSLGMVISRREVATQALDTGTQLEVIVAHCDWDGE
;
A
#
# COMPACT_ATOMS: atom_id res chain seq x y z
N MET A 1 0.02 1.66 35.69
CA MET A 1 1.31 1.48 35.00
C MET A 1 1.07 1.80 33.55
N THR A 2 1.71 2.83 33.01
CA THR A 2 1.72 3.07 31.56
C THR A 2 2.53 1.95 30.93
N ALA A 3 1.87 1.10 30.13
CA ALA A 3 2.58 0.06 29.40
C ALA A 3 3.56 0.76 28.45
N VAL A 4 4.84 0.37 28.51
CA VAL A 4 5.82 0.80 27.51
C VAL A 4 5.35 0.23 26.17
N ARG A 5 4.77 1.09 25.33
CA ARG A 5 4.26 0.69 24.02
C ARG A 5 5.45 0.39 23.12
N ALA A 6 5.40 -0.73 22.40
CA ALA A 6 6.42 -1.04 21.40
C ALA A 6 6.42 0.08 20.33
N PRO A 7 7.59 0.53 19.87
CA PRO A 7 7.67 1.62 18.90
C PRO A 7 7.00 1.26 17.57
N ASN A 8 6.45 2.28 16.90
CA ASN A 8 5.84 2.11 15.58
C ASN A 8 6.95 1.79 14.53
N HIS A 9 6.68 0.79 13.72
CA HIS A 9 7.51 0.18 12.67
C HIS A 9 6.67 0.01 11.41
N PRO A 10 6.54 1.08 10.59
CA PRO A 10 5.78 1.02 9.35
C PRO A 10 6.08 -0.24 8.53
N ALA A 11 5.06 -0.84 7.93
CA ALA A 11 5.25 -1.98 7.05
C ALA A 11 5.96 -1.52 5.77
N PHE A 12 6.95 -2.27 5.30
CA PHE A 12 7.51 -2.01 3.98
C PHE A 12 6.60 -2.62 2.92
N LEU A 13 6.22 -1.85 1.92
CA LEU A 13 5.37 -2.30 0.83
C LEU A 13 6.04 -2.00 -0.50
N ASN A 14 6.05 -3.00 -1.38
CA ASN A 14 6.40 -2.87 -2.80
C ASN A 14 5.21 -3.34 -3.64
N GLY A 15 4.81 -2.55 -4.63
CA GLY A 15 3.67 -2.90 -5.46
C GLY A 15 3.45 -1.97 -6.64
N HIS A 16 2.29 -2.12 -7.25
CA HIS A 16 1.85 -1.38 -8.42
C HIS A 16 0.63 -0.55 -8.05
N PHE A 17 0.63 0.70 -8.48
CA PHE A 17 -0.28 1.73 -8.01
C PHE A 17 -0.81 2.55 -9.17
N GLN A 18 -2.13 2.73 -9.19
CA GLN A 18 -2.81 3.61 -10.12
C GLN A 18 -3.41 4.79 -9.35
N PRO A 19 -3.07 6.05 -9.69
CA PRO A 19 -3.71 7.20 -9.08
C PRO A 19 -5.21 7.23 -9.38
N LEU A 20 -6.02 7.48 -8.34
CA LEU A 20 -7.47 7.61 -8.43
C LEU A 20 -7.90 9.03 -8.83
N SER A 21 -7.10 10.03 -8.46
CA SER A 21 -7.28 11.43 -8.86
C SER A 21 -5.93 12.15 -8.90
N ASP A 22 -5.95 13.40 -9.35
CA ASP A 22 -4.77 14.25 -9.39
C ASP A 22 -4.11 14.37 -8.01
N SER A 23 -2.77 14.42 -8.02
CA SER A 23 -2.00 14.65 -6.81
C SER A 23 -2.28 16.03 -6.21
N VAL A 24 -2.41 16.09 -4.89
CA VAL A 24 -2.58 17.32 -4.13
C VAL A 24 -1.23 17.72 -3.52
N ALA A 25 -0.75 18.89 -3.92
CA ALA A 25 0.48 19.47 -3.41
C ALA A 25 0.19 20.41 -2.23
N GLU A 26 0.65 20.03 -1.03
CA GLU A 26 0.59 20.90 0.15
C GLU A 26 1.79 21.82 0.17
N SER A 27 1.55 23.13 0.03
CA SER A 27 2.60 24.14 0.05
C SER A 27 2.27 25.31 0.97
N VAL A 28 3.30 25.85 1.60
CA VAL A 28 3.27 27.15 2.27
C VAL A 28 3.68 28.20 1.22
N ARG A 29 3.11 29.41 1.29
CA ARG A 29 3.32 30.50 0.31
C ARG A 29 4.78 30.58 -0.18
N ALA A 30 4.94 30.56 -1.51
CA ALA A 30 6.21 30.68 -2.23
C ALA A 30 7.21 29.51 -2.05
N ASN A 31 6.82 28.38 -1.47
CA ASN A 31 7.65 27.18 -1.48
C ASN A 31 7.40 26.33 -2.74
N GLN A 32 8.46 25.85 -3.39
CA GLN A 32 8.38 24.94 -4.55
C GLN A 32 8.49 23.47 -4.16
N TYR A 33 8.69 23.19 -2.87
CA TYR A 33 8.82 21.85 -2.30
C TYR A 33 7.80 21.64 -1.19
N GLY A 34 7.36 20.40 -1.00
CA GLY A 34 6.39 20.06 0.03
C GLY A 34 5.91 18.64 -0.10
N TYR A 35 4.86 18.32 0.67
CA TYR A 35 4.21 17.03 0.54
C TYR A 35 3.33 17.00 -0.70
N VAL A 36 3.50 15.96 -1.50
CA VAL A 36 2.60 15.63 -2.60
C VAL A 36 1.88 14.36 -2.20
N LYS A 37 0.55 14.46 -2.11
CA LYS A 37 -0.34 13.37 -1.73
C LYS A 37 -1.09 12.90 -2.97
N THR A 38 -1.18 11.59 -3.18
CA THR A 38 -1.91 11.02 -4.32
C THR A 38 -2.77 9.86 -3.83
N PRO A 39 -4.10 9.96 -3.93
CA PRO A 39 -4.96 8.82 -3.63
C PRO A 39 -4.74 7.74 -4.69
N SER A 40 -4.59 6.50 -4.25
CA SER A 40 -4.30 5.35 -5.10
C SER A 40 -4.82 4.08 -4.46
N PHE A 41 -4.53 2.93 -5.06
CA PHE A 41 -4.89 1.62 -4.54
C PHE A 41 -3.90 0.56 -5.01
N PHE A 42 -3.93 -0.59 -4.35
CA PHE A 42 -3.35 -1.84 -4.85
C PHE A 42 -4.40 -2.95 -4.82
N GLN A 43 -4.27 -3.94 -5.70
CA GLN A 43 -5.30 -4.94 -5.93
C GLN A 43 -5.01 -6.23 -5.16
N CYS A 44 -6.01 -6.74 -4.45
CA CYS A 44 -5.92 -8.04 -3.77
C CYS A 44 -7.23 -8.82 -3.93
N ALA A 45 -7.11 -10.05 -4.42
CA ALA A 45 -8.24 -10.94 -4.64
C ALA A 45 -8.54 -11.89 -3.47
N GLY A 46 -7.89 -11.69 -2.33
CA GLY A 46 -8.02 -12.54 -1.15
C GLY A 46 -7.46 -13.95 -1.37
N SER A 47 -7.55 -14.80 -0.33
CA SER A 47 -6.95 -16.14 -0.35
C SER A 47 -7.60 -17.08 -1.37
N ASN A 48 -8.86 -16.85 -1.74
CA ASN A 48 -9.59 -17.67 -2.72
C ASN A 48 -9.56 -17.10 -4.15
N GLY A 49 -8.92 -15.96 -4.38
CA GLY A 49 -8.86 -15.30 -5.69
C GLY A 49 -10.20 -14.78 -6.21
N LYS A 50 -11.23 -14.70 -5.36
CA LYS A 50 -12.59 -14.30 -5.76
C LYS A 50 -12.96 -12.89 -5.33
N LYS A 51 -12.19 -12.27 -4.42
CA LYS A 51 -12.38 -10.85 -4.15
C LYS A 51 -11.86 -10.07 -5.34
N ASN A 52 -12.50 -8.95 -5.65
CA ASN A 52 -11.96 -7.97 -6.58
C ASN A 52 -12.05 -6.64 -5.85
N GLU A 53 -11.21 -6.51 -4.83
CA GLU A 53 -11.19 -5.35 -3.93
C GLU A 53 -9.93 -4.54 -4.20
N ASP A 54 -10.14 -3.26 -4.51
CA ASP A 54 -9.09 -2.26 -4.57
C ASP A 54 -8.86 -1.76 -3.13
N PHE A 55 -7.64 -1.97 -2.62
CA PHE A 55 -7.26 -1.49 -1.29
C PHE A 55 -6.71 -0.09 -1.42
N GLU A 56 -7.53 0.90 -1.08
CA GLU A 56 -7.17 2.31 -1.15
C GLU A 56 -6.00 2.65 -0.21
N VAL A 57 -5.10 3.50 -0.71
CA VAL A 57 -3.98 4.08 0.03
C VAL A 57 -3.77 5.54 -0.37
N GLU A 58 -3.23 6.34 0.54
CA GLU A 58 -2.71 7.66 0.21
C GLU A 58 -1.19 7.57 0.01
N LEU A 59 -0.72 7.77 -1.22
CA LEU A 59 0.70 7.83 -1.54
C LEU A 59 1.23 9.21 -1.15
N VAL A 60 2.29 9.26 -0.34
CA VAL A 60 2.87 10.52 0.14
C VAL A 60 4.37 10.57 -0.15
N THR A 61 4.82 11.69 -0.69
CA THR A 61 6.25 11.96 -0.91
C THR A 61 6.55 13.42 -0.59
N ASN A 62 7.77 13.72 -0.18
CA ASN A 62 8.24 15.09 0.00
C ASN A 62 9.16 15.44 -1.18
N THR A 63 8.70 16.33 -2.05
CA THR A 63 9.32 16.56 -3.37
C THR A 63 8.94 17.94 -3.92
N ALA A 64 9.41 18.26 -5.12
CA ALA A 64 8.96 19.45 -5.84
C ALA A 64 7.47 19.32 -6.15
N LEU A 65 6.67 20.38 -5.97
CA LEU A 65 5.20 20.32 -6.06
C LEU A 65 4.68 19.88 -7.45
N MET A 66 5.53 19.98 -8.49
CA MET A 66 5.25 19.52 -9.85
C MET A 66 5.52 18.03 -10.10
N ASN A 67 6.15 17.33 -9.15
CA ASN A 67 6.45 15.91 -9.25
C ASN A 67 5.22 15.09 -8.83
N THR A 68 4.15 15.22 -9.62
CA THR A 68 2.87 14.54 -9.42
C THR A 68 2.82 13.20 -10.17
N LEU A 69 1.88 12.35 -9.77
CA LEU A 69 1.57 11.10 -10.47
C LEU A 69 0.29 11.30 -11.29
N SER A 70 0.28 10.79 -12.51
CA SER A 70 -0.82 10.96 -13.46
C SER A 70 -1.82 9.81 -13.37
N THR A 71 -3.10 10.11 -13.46
CA THR A 71 -4.21 9.15 -13.42
C THR A 71 -4.27 8.22 -14.64
N ASP A 72 -3.62 8.61 -15.73
CA ASP A 72 -3.47 7.83 -16.97
C ASP A 72 -2.37 6.75 -16.90
N SER A 73 -1.80 6.51 -15.73
CA SER A 73 -0.56 5.75 -15.57
C SER A 73 -0.59 4.78 -14.40
N ILE A 74 0.20 3.71 -14.53
CA ILE A 74 0.51 2.77 -13.46
C ILE A 74 1.97 2.92 -13.07
N TYR A 75 2.21 2.95 -11.76
CA TYR A 75 3.52 3.16 -11.17
C TYR A 75 3.93 1.95 -10.31
N ALA A 76 5.15 1.46 -10.48
CA ALA A 76 5.81 0.66 -9.46
C ALA A 76 6.49 1.59 -8.47
N LEU A 77 6.23 1.36 -7.19
CA LEU A 77 6.87 2.07 -6.09
C LEU A 77 7.07 1.16 -4.90
N SER A 78 8.02 1.57 -4.06
CA SER A 78 8.27 0.96 -2.76
C SER A 78 8.23 2.04 -1.70
N GLY A 79 7.68 1.72 -0.53
CA GLY A 79 7.52 2.69 0.52
C GLY A 79 7.25 2.07 1.88
N ARG A 80 7.03 2.95 2.85
CA ARG A 80 6.64 2.62 4.21
C ARG A 80 5.16 2.93 4.40
N MET A 81 4.39 1.89 4.69
CA MET A 81 2.95 1.95 4.91
C MET A 81 2.63 2.04 6.40
N ILE A 82 1.69 2.90 6.75
CA ILE A 82 1.07 3.00 8.07
C ILE A 82 -0.44 2.87 7.87
N ALA A 83 -1.05 1.87 8.51
CA ALA A 83 -2.50 1.71 8.60
C ALA A 83 -2.91 1.98 10.05
N LEU A 84 -3.68 3.05 10.26
CA LEU A 84 -4.13 3.48 11.59
C LEU A 84 -5.36 2.67 12.03
N ASN A 85 -5.55 2.49 13.34
CA ASN A 85 -6.67 1.69 13.86
C ASN A 85 -8.03 2.40 13.81
N ASN A 86 -8.04 3.68 13.47
CA ASN A 86 -9.25 4.50 13.34
C ASN A 86 -10.01 4.27 12.02
N GLY A 87 -9.53 3.36 11.16
CA GLY A 87 -10.14 3.04 9.87
C GLY A 87 -9.88 4.07 8.78
N SER A 88 -9.00 5.05 9.00
CA SER A 88 -8.56 5.96 7.94
C SER A 88 -7.79 5.23 6.85
N THR A 89 -7.81 5.76 5.64
CA THR A 89 -7.01 5.26 4.51
C THR A 89 -5.53 5.14 4.91
N PRO A 90 -4.89 3.97 4.71
CA PRO A 90 -3.48 3.81 4.99
C PRO A 90 -2.61 4.78 4.19
N VAL A 91 -1.55 5.29 4.82
CA VAL A 91 -0.58 6.19 4.19
C VAL A 91 0.65 5.39 3.78
N LEU A 92 1.08 5.53 2.52
CA LEU A 92 2.29 4.93 1.99
C LEU A 92 3.29 6.02 1.59
N SER A 93 4.31 6.20 2.44
CA SER A 93 5.38 7.16 2.18
C SER A 93 6.45 6.56 1.27
N TYR A 94 6.76 7.23 0.16
CA TYR A 94 7.73 6.76 -0.84
C TYR A 94 8.77 7.84 -1.19
N ILE A 95 9.81 7.44 -1.92
CA ILE A 95 10.85 8.35 -2.42
C ILE A 95 10.62 8.57 -3.91
N GLN A 96 10.44 9.83 -4.33
CA GLN A 96 10.11 10.19 -5.72
C GLN A 96 11.07 9.57 -6.74
N ASP A 97 12.37 9.62 -6.48
CA ASP A 97 13.42 9.14 -7.39
C ASP A 97 13.37 7.62 -7.64
N THR A 98 12.64 6.87 -6.83
CA THR A 98 12.49 5.41 -6.95
C THR A 98 11.26 4.99 -7.75
N VAL A 99 10.40 5.94 -8.12
CA VAL A 99 9.14 5.66 -8.82
C VAL A 99 9.41 5.32 -10.29
N LEU A 100 8.81 4.22 -10.76
CA LEU A 100 8.87 3.81 -12.15
C LEU A 100 7.47 3.82 -12.76
N ARG A 101 7.26 4.60 -13.82
CA ARG A 101 6.06 4.48 -14.66
C ARG A 101 6.18 3.24 -15.54
N ILE A 102 5.27 2.28 -15.37
CA ILE A 102 5.33 0.98 -16.07
C ILE A 102 4.49 0.99 -17.34
N SER A 103 3.27 1.51 -17.26
CA SER A 103 2.34 1.51 -18.38
C SER A 103 1.32 2.64 -18.26
N ALA A 104 0.52 2.83 -19.31
CA ALA A 104 -0.73 3.55 -19.19
C ALA A 104 -1.74 2.73 -18.37
N SER A 105 -2.65 3.41 -17.68
CA SER A 105 -3.85 2.79 -17.11
C SER A 105 -4.91 2.62 -18.20
N GLY A 106 -5.75 1.59 -18.09
CA GLY A 106 -6.82 1.34 -19.06
C GLY A 106 -7.20 -0.13 -19.25
N PRO A 107 -8.08 -0.43 -20.22
CA PRO A 107 -8.60 -1.78 -20.43
C PRO A 107 -7.52 -2.83 -20.75
N ASP A 108 -6.43 -2.41 -21.40
CA ASP A 108 -5.33 -3.28 -21.82
C ASP A 108 -4.19 -3.34 -20.80
N GLN A 109 -4.41 -2.85 -19.57
CA GLN A 109 -3.37 -2.85 -18.55
C GLN A 109 -3.06 -4.28 -18.04
N PRO A 110 -1.81 -4.56 -17.65
CA PRO A 110 -1.47 -5.84 -17.02
C PRO A 110 -2.26 -6.08 -15.73
N ASP A 111 -2.55 -7.34 -15.42
CA ASP A 111 -3.18 -7.72 -14.16
C ASP A 111 -2.15 -7.69 -13.01
N PHE A 112 -2.36 -6.75 -12.09
CA PHE A 112 -1.52 -6.58 -10.89
C PHE A 112 -2.18 -7.15 -9.62
N THR A 113 -3.29 -7.87 -9.76
CA THR A 113 -3.97 -8.54 -8.65
C THR A 113 -3.02 -9.49 -7.92
N ASN A 114 -2.92 -9.33 -6.60
CA ASN A 114 -2.03 -10.12 -5.74
C ASN A 114 -0.53 -10.01 -6.12
N LYS A 115 -0.11 -8.91 -6.78
CA LYS A 115 1.29 -8.64 -7.14
C LYS A 115 1.97 -7.60 -6.24
N SER A 116 1.45 -7.41 -5.04
CA SER A 116 2.04 -6.54 -4.01
C SER A 116 2.70 -7.39 -2.92
N VAL A 117 3.84 -6.92 -2.42
CA VAL A 117 4.61 -7.56 -1.36
C VAL A 117 4.64 -6.62 -0.16
N VAL A 118 4.19 -7.13 0.99
CA VAL A 118 4.24 -6.42 2.27
C VAL A 118 5.17 -7.17 3.21
N THR A 119 6.14 -6.45 3.78
CA THR A 119 7.08 -6.96 4.78
C THR A 119 6.90 -6.15 6.06
N SER A 120 6.51 -6.82 7.15
CA SER A 120 6.28 -6.18 8.45
C SER A 120 6.66 -7.11 9.59
N LEU A 121 6.79 -6.55 10.79
CA LEU A 121 6.98 -7.30 12.02
C LEU A 121 5.61 -7.59 12.66
N GLY A 122 5.45 -8.82 13.14
CA GLY A 122 4.25 -9.21 13.88
C GLY A 122 4.37 -10.59 14.51
N MET A 123 3.41 -10.91 15.36
CA MET A 123 3.27 -12.19 16.03
C MET A 123 2.22 -13.03 15.32
N VAL A 124 2.57 -14.26 14.95
CA VAL A 124 1.59 -15.21 14.44
C VAL A 124 0.64 -15.60 15.57
N ILE A 125 -0.64 -15.30 15.42
CA ILE A 125 -1.69 -15.63 16.39
C ILE A 125 -2.59 -16.77 15.94
N SER A 126 -2.61 -17.08 14.65
CA SER A 126 -3.32 -18.24 14.10
C SER A 126 -2.62 -18.76 12.86
N ARG A 127 -2.67 -20.07 12.67
CA ARG A 127 -2.20 -20.76 11.46
C ARG A 127 -3.17 -21.88 11.11
N ARG A 128 -3.49 -22.04 9.83
CA ARG A 128 -4.36 -23.11 9.36
C ARG A 128 -4.00 -23.50 7.93
N GLU A 129 -3.88 -24.79 7.68
CA GLU A 129 -3.83 -25.31 6.31
C GLU A 129 -5.23 -25.31 5.71
N VAL A 130 -5.36 -24.73 4.52
CA VAL A 130 -6.61 -24.64 3.77
C VAL A 130 -6.42 -25.31 2.43
N ALA A 131 -7.35 -26.20 2.08
CA ALA A 131 -7.36 -26.82 0.77
C ALA A 131 -7.75 -25.78 -0.29
N THR A 132 -6.94 -25.67 -1.34
CA THR A 132 -7.25 -24.78 -2.47
C THR A 132 -8.42 -25.36 -3.26
N GLN A 133 -9.41 -24.53 -3.62
CA GLN A 133 -10.56 -24.96 -4.45
C GLN A 133 -10.22 -25.05 -5.95
N ALA A 134 -8.99 -24.72 -6.35
CA ALA A 134 -8.52 -24.80 -7.73
C ALA A 134 -8.11 -26.23 -8.10
N LEU A 135 -8.22 -26.58 -9.39
CA LEU A 135 -8.00 -27.93 -9.93
C LEU A 135 -6.59 -28.50 -9.67
N ASP A 136 -5.60 -27.65 -9.35
CA ASP A 136 -4.25 -28.07 -9.01
C ASP A 136 -4.06 -28.13 -7.49
N THR A 137 -3.95 -29.36 -7.00
CA THR A 137 -3.94 -29.77 -5.60
C THR A 137 -2.74 -29.21 -4.84
N GLY A 138 -2.93 -28.06 -4.19
CA GLY A 138 -2.01 -27.53 -3.18
C GLY A 138 -2.76 -27.18 -1.90
N THR A 139 -2.16 -27.47 -0.74
CA THR A 139 -2.56 -26.89 0.54
C THR A 139 -1.93 -25.50 0.67
N GLN A 140 -2.72 -24.49 1.01
CA GLN A 140 -2.24 -23.15 1.33
C GLN A 140 -2.18 -22.98 2.84
N LEU A 141 -1.14 -22.29 3.34
CA LEU A 141 -1.05 -21.93 4.74
C LEU A 141 -1.63 -20.53 4.95
N GLU A 142 -2.80 -20.45 5.59
CA GLU A 142 -3.34 -19.19 6.08
C GLU A 142 -2.70 -18.87 7.44
N VAL A 143 -2.14 -17.66 7.56
CA VAL A 143 -1.52 -17.17 8.79
C VAL A 143 -2.16 -15.85 9.16
N ILE A 144 -2.64 -15.72 10.40
CA ILE A 144 -3.09 -14.45 10.97
C ILE A 144 -1.97 -13.92 11.84
N VAL A 145 -1.50 -12.72 11.50
CA VAL A 145 -0.43 -12.03 12.20
C VAL A 145 -1.03 -10.84 12.93
N ALA A 146 -0.87 -10.80 14.26
CA ALA A 146 -1.10 -9.60 15.04
C ALA A 146 0.15 -8.72 14.98
N HIS A 147 -0.02 -7.43 14.71
CA HIS A 147 1.05 -6.45 14.84
C HIS A 147 0.77 -5.51 16.01
N CYS A 148 1.80 -4.80 16.47
CA CYS A 148 1.62 -3.73 17.44
C CYS A 148 0.91 -2.54 16.78
N ASP A 149 0.18 -1.77 17.59
CA ASP A 149 -0.47 -0.55 17.13
C ASP A 149 0.56 0.39 16.49
N TRP A 150 0.20 0.98 15.33
CA TRP A 150 1.01 1.97 14.62
C TRP A 150 0.56 3.42 14.88
N ASP A 151 -0.46 3.62 15.69
CA ASP A 151 -0.93 4.94 16.11
C ASP A 151 0.12 5.55 17.05
N GLY A 152 0.65 6.72 16.69
CA GLY A 152 1.33 7.58 17.65
C GLY A 152 0.28 8.26 18.54
N GLU A 153 0.56 8.46 19.83
CA GLU A 153 -0.24 9.36 20.66
C GLU A 153 -0.23 10.80 20.10
#